data_AF-A0A1A8QYJ0-F1
#
_entry.id   AF-A0A1A8QYJ0-F1
#
_cell.length_a   1.000
_cell.length_b   1.000
_cell.length_c   1.000
_cell.angle_alpha   90.00
_cell.angle_beta   90.00
_cell.angle_gamma   90.00
#
_symmetry.space_group_name_H-M   'P 1'
#
loop_
_entity.id
_entity.type
_entity.pdbx_description
1 polymer ?
#
loop_
_entity_poly.entity_id
_entity_poly.type
_entity_poly.pdbx_seq_one_letter_code
_entity_poly.pdbx_strand_id
1 'polypeptide(L)'
;PAPAFTVLNEKDILYLHLLFALKDPTVGILESSFASTVLNAFRVLEERWQELVEDIERGKISNALFLQPDVRTRLEALMKPDPERAAQLLAHFHNGFQGIAKCVWPQLHLVLAVDSGTNQIYGEMLRKGYCQGVPFYSPLYAAAEGLIGVNLWPDKPARQYLLCPRSMFFEFLPESSLDEESPQTLLMEEVKEGHSYELVVTNASGLFRYRIGDIVKLVGFHNQCPIVEFQYKRDQMLNVRGEKVSEAVFLGALKKAVAHWPNAKLVDYSCAESSILGDSTGCSDPHYQ
;
A
#
# COMPACT_ATOMS: atom_id res chain seq x y z
N PRO A 1 -18.83 -2.84 -8.95
CA PRO A 1 -19.37 -2.90 -10.33
C PRO A 1 -18.80 -1.74 -11.17
N ALA A 2 -18.74 -1.87 -12.50
CA ALA A 2 -18.09 -0.86 -13.37
C ALA A 2 -18.54 0.60 -13.15
N PRO A 3 -19.84 0.91 -12.95
CA PRO A 3 -20.28 2.29 -12.71
C PRO A 3 -19.78 2.90 -11.39
N ALA A 4 -19.36 2.09 -10.40
CA ALA A 4 -18.84 2.63 -9.14
C ALA A 4 -17.50 3.36 -9.33
N PHE A 5 -16.71 2.99 -10.35
CA PHE A 5 -15.42 3.61 -10.66
C PHE A 5 -15.53 5.04 -11.22
N THR A 6 -16.73 5.50 -11.57
CA THR A 6 -16.94 6.88 -12.05
C THR A 6 -17.34 7.84 -10.92
N VAL A 7 -17.53 7.35 -9.70
CA VAL A 7 -17.78 8.19 -8.53
C VAL A 7 -16.47 8.84 -8.11
N LEU A 8 -16.51 10.12 -7.73
CA LEU A 8 -15.29 10.90 -7.46
C LEU A 8 -14.90 10.92 -5.98
N ASN A 9 -15.88 10.77 -5.07
CA ASN A 9 -15.63 10.77 -3.64
C ASN A 9 -15.14 9.39 -3.19
N GLU A 10 -13.94 9.31 -2.60
CA GLU A 10 -13.33 8.05 -2.17
C GLU A 10 -14.21 7.27 -1.18
N LYS A 11 -14.79 7.95 -0.16
CA LYS A 11 -15.64 7.28 0.83
C LYS A 11 -16.89 6.67 0.19
N ASP A 12 -17.49 7.37 -0.77
CA ASP A 12 -18.66 6.86 -1.49
C ASP A 12 -18.30 5.69 -2.43
N ILE A 13 -17.15 5.75 -3.10
CA ILE A 13 -16.62 4.64 -3.90
C ILE A 13 -16.42 3.41 -3.02
N LEU A 14 -15.73 3.56 -1.89
CA LEU A 14 -15.47 2.46 -0.95
C LEU A 14 -16.77 1.88 -0.39
N TYR A 15 -17.73 2.74 -0.02
CA TYR A 15 -19.06 2.29 0.39
C TYR A 15 -19.73 1.44 -0.68
N LEU A 16 -19.72 1.88 -1.95
CA LEU A 16 -20.31 1.12 -3.04
C LEU A 16 -19.57 -0.22 -3.26
N HIS A 17 -18.24 -0.23 -3.22
CA HIS A 17 -17.50 -1.50 -3.33
C HIS A 17 -17.84 -2.46 -2.20
N LEU A 18 -17.93 -1.99 -0.96
CA LEU A 18 -18.36 -2.78 0.19
C LEU A 18 -19.79 -3.28 0.01
N LEU A 19 -20.73 -2.43 -0.40
CA LEU A 19 -22.13 -2.79 -0.59
C LEU A 19 -22.26 -3.99 -1.53
N PHE A 20 -21.57 -3.97 -2.67
CA PHE A 20 -21.60 -5.10 -3.60
C PHE A 20 -20.80 -6.30 -3.14
N ALA A 21 -19.66 -6.11 -2.45
CA ALA A 21 -18.86 -7.20 -1.91
C ALA A 21 -19.58 -7.94 -0.77
N LEU A 22 -20.30 -7.22 0.10
CA LEU A 22 -21.04 -7.79 1.22
C LEU A 22 -22.19 -8.69 0.78
N LYS A 23 -22.79 -8.41 -0.38
CA LYS A 23 -23.85 -9.25 -0.98
C LYS A 23 -23.35 -10.59 -1.48
N ASP A 24 -22.06 -10.70 -1.78
CA ASP A 24 -21.46 -11.94 -2.25
C ASP A 24 -20.73 -12.63 -1.08
N PRO A 25 -21.26 -13.74 -0.53
CA PRO A 25 -20.58 -14.48 0.54
C PRO A 25 -19.35 -15.26 0.04
N THR A 26 -19.14 -15.36 -1.28
CA THR A 26 -18.10 -16.18 -1.92
C THR A 26 -16.83 -15.39 -2.26
N VAL A 27 -16.74 -14.11 -1.87
CA VAL A 27 -15.54 -13.29 -2.10
C VAL A 27 -14.30 -14.01 -1.58
N GLY A 28 -13.44 -14.41 -2.52
CA GLY A 28 -12.25 -15.19 -2.23
C GLY A 28 -10.97 -14.36 -2.03
N ILE A 29 -10.95 -13.15 -2.58
CA ILE A 29 -9.79 -12.27 -2.61
C ILE A 29 -10.25 -10.82 -2.41
N LEU A 30 -9.56 -10.08 -1.54
CA LEU A 30 -9.64 -8.63 -1.47
C LEU A 30 -8.43 -8.04 -2.20
N GLU A 31 -8.67 -7.24 -3.24
CA GLU A 31 -7.61 -6.67 -4.07
C GLU A 31 -7.64 -5.15 -4.05
N SER A 32 -6.46 -4.55 -3.87
CA SER A 32 -6.23 -3.12 -4.01
C SER A 32 -4.76 -2.83 -4.30
N SER A 33 -4.43 -1.67 -4.85
CA SER A 33 -3.04 -1.27 -5.05
C SER A 33 -2.27 -1.18 -3.72
N PHE A 34 -2.92 -0.66 -2.66
CA PHE A 34 -2.27 -0.38 -1.39
C PHE A 34 -3.08 -0.89 -0.20
N ALA A 35 -2.38 -1.34 0.85
CA ALA A 35 -3.01 -1.80 2.08
C ALA A 35 -3.81 -0.69 2.77
N SER A 36 -3.43 0.59 2.61
CA SER A 36 -4.17 1.74 3.12
C SER A 36 -5.61 1.80 2.60
N THR A 37 -5.84 1.51 1.32
CA THR A 37 -7.18 1.51 0.71
C THR A 37 -8.04 0.38 1.27
N VAL A 38 -7.48 -0.81 1.47
CA VAL A 38 -8.19 -1.93 2.13
C VAL A 38 -8.56 -1.55 3.56
N LEU A 39 -7.64 -0.92 4.30
CA LEU A 39 -7.90 -0.43 5.66
C LEU A 39 -9.01 0.63 5.68
N ASN A 40 -8.98 1.59 4.75
CA ASN A 40 -10.02 2.62 4.63
C ASN A 40 -11.38 2.00 4.29
N ALA A 41 -11.42 0.95 3.46
CA ALA A 41 -12.66 0.21 3.21
C ALA A 41 -13.22 -0.40 4.51
N PHE A 42 -12.39 -1.05 5.31
CA PHE A 42 -12.86 -1.59 6.61
C PHE A 42 -13.25 -0.50 7.61
N ARG A 43 -12.61 0.67 7.60
CA ARG A 43 -13.04 1.83 8.39
C ARG A 43 -14.41 2.34 7.95
N VAL A 44 -14.66 2.46 6.64
CA VAL A 44 -15.98 2.82 6.10
C VAL A 44 -17.03 1.77 6.48
N LEU A 45 -16.66 0.48 6.44
CA LEU A 45 -17.52 -0.59 6.90
C LEU A 45 -17.89 -0.42 8.38
N GLU A 46 -16.90 -0.20 9.25
CA GLU A 46 -17.13 0.00 10.68
C GLU A 46 -17.93 1.28 11.00
N GLU A 47 -17.72 2.35 10.24
CA GLU A 47 -18.46 3.62 10.39
C GLU A 47 -19.91 3.53 9.89
N ARG A 48 -20.18 2.75 8.83
CA ARG A 48 -21.45 2.81 8.07
C ARG A 48 -22.13 1.47 7.87
N TRP A 49 -21.83 0.46 8.70
CA TRP A 49 -22.41 -0.87 8.54
C TRP A 49 -23.94 -0.88 8.62
N GLN A 50 -24.57 0.01 9.41
CA GLN A 50 -26.04 0.04 9.50
C GLN A 50 -26.68 0.39 8.15
N GLU A 51 -26.17 1.42 7.49
CA GLU A 51 -26.63 1.83 6.15
C GLU A 51 -26.38 0.72 5.13
N LEU A 52 -25.21 0.07 5.18
CA LEU A 52 -24.88 -1.04 4.28
C LEU A 52 -25.85 -2.21 4.44
N VAL A 53 -26.21 -2.57 5.67
CA VAL A 53 -27.16 -3.64 5.96
C VAL A 53 -28.57 -3.26 5.48
N GLU A 54 -29.02 -2.03 5.74
CA GLU A 54 -30.33 -1.53 5.28
C GLU A 54 -30.43 -1.51 3.74
N ASP A 55 -29.37 -1.07 3.06
CA ASP A 55 -29.28 -1.04 1.60
C ASP A 55 -29.34 -2.46 0.99
N ILE A 56 -28.69 -3.44 1.63
CA ILE A 56 -28.75 -4.86 1.24
C ILE A 56 -30.16 -5.42 1.45
N GLU A 57 -30.74 -5.18 2.64
CA GLU A 57 -32.08 -5.66 3.01
C GLU A 57 -33.13 -5.16 2.01
N ARG A 58 -33.11 -3.86 1.71
CA ARG A 58 -34.10 -3.21 0.83
C ARG A 58 -33.77 -3.29 -0.65
N GLY A 59 -32.53 -3.63 -1.00
CA GLY A 59 -32.07 -3.63 -2.38
C GLY A 59 -32.02 -2.23 -3.00
N LYS A 60 -31.73 -1.19 -2.21
CA LYS A 60 -31.62 0.20 -2.66
C LYS A 60 -30.32 0.82 -2.14
N ILE A 61 -29.86 1.88 -2.78
CA ILE A 61 -28.63 2.58 -2.37
C ILE A 61 -29.04 3.82 -1.58
N SER A 62 -28.42 4.04 -0.42
CA SER A 62 -28.66 5.19 0.45
C SER A 62 -28.67 6.52 -0.33
N ASN A 63 -29.67 7.35 -0.05
CA ASN A 63 -29.80 8.69 -0.66
C ASN A 63 -28.74 9.68 -0.14
N ALA A 64 -28.01 9.31 0.92
CA ALA A 64 -26.88 10.10 1.41
C ALA A 64 -25.71 10.13 0.43
N LEU A 65 -25.57 9.12 -0.46
CA LEU A 65 -24.55 9.12 -1.51
C LEU A 65 -24.95 10.06 -2.65
N PHE A 66 -24.09 11.05 -2.90
CA PHE A 66 -24.25 11.96 -4.03
C PHE A 66 -23.75 11.28 -5.32
N LEU A 67 -24.68 10.65 -6.03
CA LEU A 67 -24.42 9.92 -7.27
C LEU A 67 -25.08 10.63 -8.44
N GLN A 68 -24.42 10.66 -9.59
CA GLN A 68 -25.04 11.10 -10.84
C GLN A 68 -26.26 10.20 -11.15
N PRO A 69 -27.37 10.75 -11.67
CA PRO A 69 -28.63 9.99 -11.83
C PRO A 69 -28.48 8.73 -12.69
N ASP A 70 -27.67 8.78 -13.74
CA ASP A 70 -27.38 7.65 -14.62
C ASP A 70 -26.57 6.57 -13.90
N VAL A 71 -25.56 6.96 -13.12
CA VAL A 71 -24.74 6.05 -12.31
C VAL A 71 -25.61 5.36 -11.26
N ARG A 72 -26.43 6.11 -10.52
CA ARG A 72 -27.36 5.55 -9.53
C ARG A 72 -28.30 4.53 -10.15
N THR A 73 -28.95 4.89 -11.26
CA THR A 73 -29.88 3.99 -11.97
C THR A 73 -29.20 2.68 -12.37
N ARG A 74 -27.96 2.75 -12.90
CA ARG A 74 -27.19 1.56 -13.31
C ARG A 74 -26.78 0.69 -12.12
N LEU A 75 -26.45 1.29 -10.97
CA LEU A 75 -26.08 0.56 -9.76
C LEU A 75 -27.30 -0.08 -9.10
N GLU A 76 -28.40 0.66 -8.95
CA GLU A 76 -29.65 0.15 -8.38
C GLU A 76 -30.28 -0.95 -9.24
N ALA A 77 -30.09 -0.93 -10.56
CA ALA A 77 -30.50 -2.03 -11.43
C ALA A 77 -29.80 -3.37 -11.13
N LEU A 78 -28.64 -3.34 -10.46
CA LEU A 78 -27.92 -4.53 -10.00
C LEU A 78 -28.33 -4.97 -8.59
N MET A 79 -29.12 -4.14 -7.89
CA MET A 79 -29.54 -4.42 -6.52
C MET A 79 -30.85 -5.22 -6.49
N LYS A 80 -30.86 -6.26 -5.66
CA LYS A 80 -32.06 -7.00 -5.27
C LYS A 80 -32.16 -7.03 -3.74
N PRO A 81 -33.37 -6.91 -3.15
CA PRO A 81 -33.57 -7.09 -1.72
C PRO A 81 -33.04 -8.44 -1.26
N ASP A 82 -32.25 -8.46 -0.18
CA ASP A 82 -31.67 -9.67 0.40
C ASP A 82 -31.71 -9.60 1.94
N PRO A 83 -32.90 -9.80 2.55
CA PRO A 83 -33.06 -9.70 4.00
C PRO A 83 -32.32 -10.82 4.76
N GLU A 84 -32.12 -11.98 4.14
CA GLU A 84 -31.39 -13.08 4.76
C GLU A 84 -29.92 -12.71 4.92
N ARG A 85 -29.28 -12.20 3.85
CA ARG A 85 -27.90 -11.75 3.92
C ARG A 85 -27.73 -10.58 4.88
N ALA A 86 -28.67 -9.63 4.88
CA ALA A 86 -28.66 -8.50 5.81
C ALA A 86 -28.68 -8.98 7.27
N ALA A 87 -29.54 -9.94 7.62
CA ALA A 87 -29.62 -10.50 8.98
C ALA A 87 -28.32 -11.22 9.39
N GLN A 88 -27.67 -11.96 8.48
CA GLN A 88 -26.37 -12.59 8.73
C GLN A 88 -25.29 -11.53 9.04
N LEU A 89 -25.21 -10.49 8.21
CA LEU A 89 -24.22 -9.42 8.38
C LEU A 89 -24.43 -8.65 9.69
N LEU A 90 -25.68 -8.33 10.02
CA LEU A 90 -26.07 -7.70 11.28
C LEU A 90 -25.54 -8.47 12.50
N ALA A 91 -25.71 -9.80 12.49
CA ALA A 91 -25.22 -10.66 13.58
C ALA A 91 -23.69 -10.61 13.73
N HIS A 92 -22.94 -10.50 12.62
CA HIS A 92 -21.49 -10.36 12.68
C HIS A 92 -21.05 -9.01 13.22
N PHE A 93 -21.64 -7.91 12.73
CA PHE A 93 -21.20 -6.55 13.11
C PHE A 93 -21.49 -6.21 14.58
N HIS A 94 -22.52 -6.80 15.19
CA HIS A 94 -22.77 -6.64 16.63
C HIS A 94 -21.66 -7.22 17.53
N ASN A 95 -20.90 -8.20 17.05
CA ASN A 95 -19.81 -8.83 17.81
C ASN A 95 -18.47 -8.08 17.70
N GLY A 96 -18.44 -6.94 16.97
CA GLY A 96 -17.26 -6.14 16.73
C GLY A 96 -16.52 -6.51 15.43
N PHE A 97 -15.47 -5.74 15.11
CA PHE A 97 -14.80 -5.79 13.80
C PHE A 97 -13.47 -6.56 13.79
N GLN A 98 -13.08 -7.15 14.93
CA GLN A 98 -11.87 -7.96 15.03
C GLN A 98 -12.02 -9.25 14.21
N GLY A 99 -11.15 -9.48 13.23
CA GLY A 99 -11.23 -10.66 12.35
C GLY A 99 -12.46 -10.71 11.44
N ILE A 100 -13.19 -9.60 11.31
CA ILE A 100 -14.48 -9.52 10.63
C ILE A 100 -14.45 -10.01 9.18
N ALA A 101 -13.31 -9.88 8.49
CA ALA A 101 -13.19 -10.21 7.07
C ALA A 101 -13.55 -11.69 6.80
N LYS A 102 -13.08 -12.62 7.65
CA LYS A 102 -13.41 -14.05 7.50
C LYS A 102 -14.81 -14.40 8.01
N CYS A 103 -15.37 -13.63 8.93
CA CYS A 103 -16.76 -13.81 9.37
C CYS A 103 -17.72 -13.47 8.23
N VAL A 104 -17.49 -12.33 7.57
CA VAL A 104 -18.30 -11.85 6.44
C VAL A 104 -18.07 -12.70 5.19
N TRP A 105 -16.82 -13.07 4.92
CA TRP A 105 -16.41 -13.86 3.77
C TRP A 105 -15.63 -15.11 4.21
N PRO A 106 -16.32 -16.24 4.51
CA PRO A 106 -15.67 -17.46 4.96
C PRO A 106 -14.68 -18.07 3.96
N GLN A 107 -14.86 -17.78 2.67
CA GLN A 107 -13.97 -18.21 1.59
C GLN A 107 -12.85 -17.19 1.31
N LEU A 108 -12.63 -16.19 2.17
CA LEU A 108 -11.55 -15.22 1.96
C LEU A 108 -10.19 -15.88 2.20
N HIS A 109 -9.45 -16.10 1.10
CA HIS A 109 -8.16 -16.78 1.11
C HIS A 109 -6.98 -15.81 1.06
N LEU A 110 -7.16 -14.59 0.54
CA LEU A 110 -6.04 -13.70 0.24
C LEU A 110 -6.42 -12.21 0.25
N VAL A 111 -5.50 -11.39 0.76
CA VAL A 111 -5.47 -9.95 0.48
C VAL A 111 -4.32 -9.66 -0.48
N LEU A 112 -4.64 -9.12 -1.65
CA LEU A 112 -3.70 -8.62 -2.64
C LEU A 112 -3.53 -7.11 -2.46
N ALA A 113 -2.38 -6.69 -1.95
CA ALA A 113 -2.06 -5.28 -1.79
C ALA A 113 -0.55 -5.07 -1.54
N VAL A 114 -0.04 -3.91 -1.93
CA VAL A 114 1.27 -3.46 -1.46
C VAL A 114 1.17 -3.14 0.03
N ASP A 115 1.92 -3.89 0.83
CA ASP A 115 1.97 -3.82 2.30
C ASP A 115 3.41 -3.65 2.83
N SER A 116 4.30 -3.12 1.98
CA SER A 116 5.69 -2.77 2.28
C SER A 116 5.93 -1.26 2.18
N GLY A 117 7.12 -0.80 2.58
CA GLY A 117 7.46 0.64 2.62
C GLY A 117 6.47 1.44 3.49
N THR A 118 6.02 2.58 2.98
CA THR A 118 5.00 3.46 3.62
C THR A 118 3.71 2.72 3.98
N ASN A 119 3.39 1.61 3.30
CA ASN A 119 2.16 0.84 3.53
C ASN A 119 2.30 -0.28 4.57
N GLN A 120 3.48 -0.47 5.15
CA GLN A 120 3.72 -1.52 6.14
C GLN A 120 2.85 -1.35 7.38
N ILE A 121 2.66 -0.12 7.87
CA ILE A 121 1.83 0.15 9.05
C ILE A 121 0.38 -0.30 8.84
N TYR A 122 -0.21 0.00 7.68
CA TYR A 122 -1.58 -0.37 7.35
C TYR A 122 -1.72 -1.89 7.17
N GLY A 123 -0.75 -2.54 6.54
CA GLY A 123 -0.70 -4.00 6.44
C GLY A 123 -0.65 -4.67 7.82
N GLU A 124 0.15 -4.14 8.75
CA GLU A 124 0.18 -4.62 10.14
C GLU A 124 -1.15 -4.40 10.87
N MET A 125 -1.80 -3.24 10.69
CA MET A 125 -3.11 -2.95 11.27
C MET A 125 -4.19 -3.91 10.77
N LEU A 126 -4.21 -4.19 9.46
CA LEU A 126 -5.15 -5.14 8.87
C LEU A 126 -4.94 -6.56 9.39
N ARG A 127 -3.69 -7.05 9.39
CA ARG A 127 -3.36 -8.41 9.88
C ARG A 127 -3.73 -8.61 11.35
N LYS A 128 -3.56 -7.57 12.18
CA LYS A 128 -3.88 -7.62 13.60
C LYS A 128 -5.35 -7.34 13.91
N GLY A 129 -6.07 -6.63 13.02
CA GLY A 129 -7.45 -6.17 13.19
C GLY A 129 -8.44 -6.92 12.29
N TYR A 130 -8.90 -6.29 11.21
CA TYR A 130 -10.01 -6.79 10.38
C TYR A 130 -9.71 -8.12 9.66
N CYS A 131 -8.45 -8.34 9.23
CA CYS A 131 -8.03 -9.45 8.37
C CYS A 131 -7.24 -10.52 9.13
N GLN A 132 -7.56 -10.76 10.40
CA GLN A 132 -6.89 -11.79 11.19
C GLN A 132 -6.92 -13.17 10.51
N GLY A 133 -5.73 -13.78 10.40
CA GLY A 133 -5.57 -15.09 9.79
C GLY A 133 -5.74 -15.13 8.26
N VAL A 134 -5.87 -13.98 7.59
CA VAL A 134 -5.87 -13.90 6.11
C VAL A 134 -4.44 -13.62 5.62
N PRO A 135 -3.88 -14.45 4.71
CA PRO A 135 -2.61 -14.18 4.05
C PRO A 135 -2.60 -12.86 3.26
N PHE A 136 -1.43 -12.22 3.17
CA PHE A 136 -1.19 -11.00 2.40
C PHE A 136 -0.13 -11.25 1.35
N TYR A 137 -0.39 -10.83 0.12
CA TYR A 137 0.53 -10.99 -1.00
C TYR A 137 0.59 -9.71 -1.83
N SER A 138 1.82 -9.27 -2.11
CA SER A 138 2.11 -8.16 -3.03
C SER A 138 2.69 -8.76 -4.31
N PRO A 139 1.89 -8.87 -5.40
CA PRO A 139 2.30 -9.60 -6.60
C PRO A 139 3.28 -8.81 -7.48
N LEU A 140 3.18 -7.48 -7.46
CA LEU A 140 3.85 -6.60 -8.41
C LEU A 140 4.62 -5.51 -7.69
N TYR A 141 5.82 -5.23 -8.19
CA TYR A 141 6.53 -3.99 -7.95
C TYR A 141 6.49 -3.18 -9.25
N ALA A 142 5.76 -2.08 -9.24
CA ALA A 142 5.55 -1.22 -10.39
C ALA A 142 5.47 0.24 -9.97
N ALA A 143 5.79 1.11 -10.92
CA ALA A 143 5.70 2.56 -10.78
C ALA A 143 5.05 3.16 -12.05
N ALA A 144 4.91 4.49 -12.10
CA ALA A 144 4.32 5.15 -13.27
C ALA A 144 5.15 4.92 -14.55
N GLU A 145 6.44 4.66 -14.37
CA GLU A 145 7.43 4.36 -15.41
C GLU A 145 7.25 2.96 -16.02
N GLY A 146 6.57 2.04 -15.33
CA GLY A 146 6.25 0.70 -15.82
C GLY A 146 6.37 -0.40 -14.76
N LEU A 147 6.23 -1.66 -15.22
CA LEU A 147 6.42 -2.84 -14.39
C LEU A 147 7.91 -3.04 -14.10
N ILE A 148 8.30 -3.06 -12.83
CA ILE A 148 9.71 -3.21 -12.41
C ILE A 148 10.01 -4.68 -12.11
N GLY A 149 9.17 -5.33 -11.32
CA GLY A 149 9.36 -6.73 -10.95
C GLY A 149 8.09 -7.44 -10.51
N VAL A 150 8.18 -8.78 -10.44
CA VAL A 150 7.11 -9.68 -10.03
C VAL A 150 7.56 -10.48 -8.80
N ASN A 151 6.67 -10.65 -7.84
CA ASN A 151 6.92 -11.55 -6.72
C ASN A 151 6.65 -12.99 -7.16
N LEU A 152 7.60 -13.90 -6.95
CA LEU A 152 7.43 -15.33 -7.23
C LEU A 152 7.34 -16.18 -5.96
N TRP A 153 7.42 -15.55 -4.79
CA TRP A 153 7.54 -16.21 -3.50
C TRP A 153 6.44 -15.75 -2.53
N PRO A 154 5.18 -16.18 -2.74
CA PRO A 154 4.05 -15.78 -1.89
C PRO A 154 4.20 -16.17 -0.42
N ASP A 155 4.95 -17.24 -0.14
CA ASP A 155 5.14 -17.76 1.21
C ASP A 155 6.22 -17.02 2.01
N LYS A 156 7.01 -16.15 1.38
CA LYS A 156 8.06 -15.40 2.07
C LYS A 156 7.48 -14.19 2.81
N PRO A 157 7.89 -13.95 4.07
CA PRO A 157 7.44 -12.78 4.83
C PRO A 157 7.99 -11.47 4.24
N ALA A 158 9.24 -11.48 3.76
CA ALA A 158 9.83 -10.35 3.05
C ALA A 158 9.26 -10.23 1.62
N ARG A 159 8.98 -9.01 1.18
CA ARG A 159 8.47 -8.73 -0.17
C ARG A 159 9.64 -8.64 -1.14
N GLN A 160 9.87 -9.74 -1.85
CA GLN A 160 10.94 -9.91 -2.82
C GLN A 160 10.37 -9.91 -4.23
N TYR A 161 11.01 -9.18 -5.14
CA TYR A 161 10.55 -9.04 -6.52
C TYR A 161 11.67 -9.43 -7.46
N LEU A 162 11.38 -10.35 -8.38
CA LEU A 162 12.23 -10.64 -9.52
C LEU A 162 12.06 -9.52 -10.54
N LEU A 163 13.15 -8.85 -10.91
CA LEU A 163 13.08 -7.81 -11.94
C LEU A 163 12.57 -8.39 -13.26
N CYS A 164 11.99 -7.52 -14.09
CA CYS A 164 11.47 -7.88 -15.41
C CYS A 164 12.31 -7.23 -16.52
N PRO A 165 13.48 -7.80 -16.92
CA PRO A 165 14.39 -7.21 -17.91
C PRO A 165 13.75 -6.88 -19.27
N ARG A 166 12.63 -7.53 -19.62
CA ARG A 166 11.88 -7.25 -20.85
C ARG A 166 10.91 -6.08 -20.75
N SER A 167 10.60 -5.63 -19.54
CA SER A 167 9.74 -4.47 -19.30
C SER A 167 10.51 -3.17 -19.58
N MET A 168 11.70 -3.06 -18.99
CA MET A 168 12.58 -1.90 -19.10
C MET A 168 14.04 -2.36 -19.00
N PHE A 169 14.97 -1.55 -19.52
CA PHE A 169 16.39 -1.71 -19.25
C PHE A 169 16.72 -1.07 -17.90
N PHE A 170 17.44 -1.80 -17.05
CA PHE A 170 17.79 -1.37 -15.69
C PHE A 170 19.30 -1.20 -15.56
N GLU A 171 19.68 -0.02 -15.09
CA GLU A 171 20.98 0.33 -14.56
C GLU A 171 20.86 0.48 -13.03
N PHE A 172 21.95 0.20 -12.32
CA PHE A 172 21.99 0.21 -10.86
C PHE A 172 23.01 1.22 -10.38
N LEU A 173 22.55 2.27 -9.73
CA LEU A 173 23.41 3.27 -9.14
C LEU A 173 23.71 2.89 -7.67
N PRO A 174 24.95 2.56 -7.28
CA PRO A 174 25.26 2.19 -5.90
C PRO A 174 24.81 3.26 -4.90
N GLU A 175 24.19 2.84 -3.79
CA GLU A 175 23.71 3.75 -2.73
C GLU A 175 24.84 4.66 -2.18
N SER A 176 26.06 4.14 -2.11
CA SER A 176 27.25 4.88 -1.66
C SER A 176 27.66 6.03 -2.58
N SER A 177 27.25 5.99 -3.85
CA SER A 177 27.66 6.93 -4.90
C SER A 177 26.55 7.91 -5.28
N LEU A 178 25.47 7.95 -4.48
CA LEU A 178 24.27 8.73 -4.78
C LEU A 178 24.49 10.25 -4.89
N ASP A 179 25.53 10.78 -4.24
CA ASP A 179 25.84 12.21 -4.15
C ASP A 179 27.07 12.61 -4.98
N GLU A 180 27.65 11.66 -5.73
CA GLU A 180 28.74 11.99 -6.66
C GLU A 180 28.21 12.81 -7.84
N GLU A 181 29.02 13.74 -8.36
CA GLU A 181 28.63 14.60 -9.50
C GLU A 181 28.40 13.81 -10.79
N SER A 182 29.14 12.72 -10.97
CA SER A 182 29.08 11.87 -12.17
C SER A 182 29.14 10.40 -11.78
N PRO A 183 28.08 9.87 -11.13
CA PRO A 183 28.14 8.54 -10.57
C PRO A 183 28.08 7.48 -11.68
N GLN A 184 28.86 6.41 -11.50
CA GLN A 184 28.82 5.27 -12.41
C GLN A 184 27.70 4.32 -12.04
N THR A 185 26.92 3.95 -13.03
CA THR A 185 25.92 2.89 -12.95
C THR A 185 26.53 1.55 -13.28
N LEU A 186 25.94 0.50 -12.71
CA LEU A 186 26.27 -0.89 -12.96
C LEU A 186 25.17 -1.55 -13.79
N LEU A 187 25.55 -2.57 -14.56
CA LEU A 187 24.62 -3.48 -15.23
C LEU A 187 24.16 -4.61 -14.28
N MET A 188 23.14 -5.37 -14.71
CA MET A 188 22.56 -6.46 -13.90
C MET A 188 23.58 -7.54 -13.50
N GLU A 189 24.60 -7.77 -14.32
CA GLU A 189 25.66 -8.74 -14.06
C GLU A 189 26.73 -8.25 -13.08
N GLU A 190 26.77 -6.95 -12.81
CA GLU A 190 27.79 -6.30 -11.97
C GLU A 190 27.31 -6.07 -10.52
N VAL A 191 26.00 -6.17 -10.27
CA VAL A 191 25.43 -5.98 -8.93
C VAL A 191 25.79 -7.11 -7.97
N LYS A 192 25.88 -6.77 -6.68
CA LYS A 192 26.32 -7.68 -5.62
C LYS A 192 25.22 -7.85 -4.58
N GLU A 193 25.01 -9.09 -4.16
CA GLU A 193 24.03 -9.41 -3.12
C GLU A 193 24.36 -8.65 -1.83
N GLY A 194 23.31 -8.25 -1.11
CA GLY A 194 23.41 -7.49 0.14
C GLY A 194 23.60 -6.00 -0.05
N HIS A 195 23.92 -5.51 -1.25
CA HIS A 195 24.11 -4.10 -1.53
C HIS A 195 22.81 -3.44 -2.01
N SER A 196 22.71 -2.14 -1.75
CA SER A 196 21.60 -1.31 -2.17
C SER A 196 21.96 -0.47 -3.39
N TYR A 197 20.96 -0.25 -4.25
CA TYR A 197 21.10 0.49 -5.48
C TYR A 197 19.86 1.35 -5.72
N GLU A 198 20.05 2.54 -6.27
CA GLU A 198 18.96 3.26 -6.93
C GLU A 198 18.75 2.68 -8.33
N LEU A 199 17.49 2.45 -8.70
CA LEU A 199 17.14 2.02 -10.04
C LEU A 199 17.16 3.18 -11.03
N VAL A 200 17.92 3.00 -12.10
CA VAL A 200 17.96 3.89 -13.26
C VAL A 200 17.38 3.13 -14.45
N VAL A 201 16.37 3.69 -15.12
CA VAL A 201 15.62 2.98 -16.16
C VAL A 201 15.68 3.63 -17.52
N THR A 202 15.68 2.79 -18.54
CA THR A 202 15.40 3.20 -19.92
C THR A 202 14.25 2.36 -20.46
N ASN A 203 13.22 3.00 -21.04
CA ASN A 203 12.00 2.32 -21.49
C ASN A 203 11.51 2.78 -22.87
N ALA A 204 10.54 2.05 -23.42
CA ALA A 204 9.96 2.33 -24.74
C ALA A 204 9.07 3.60 -24.77
N SER A 205 8.76 4.16 -23.61
CA SER A 205 7.96 5.38 -23.47
C SER A 205 8.80 6.66 -23.51
N GLY A 206 10.12 6.56 -23.73
CA GLY A 206 11.02 7.70 -23.90
C GLY A 206 11.74 8.14 -22.64
N LEU A 207 11.72 7.34 -21.57
CA LEU A 207 12.62 7.54 -20.44
C LEU A 207 14.01 6.98 -20.81
N PHE A 208 15.05 7.79 -20.66
CA PHE A 208 16.44 7.40 -20.94
C PHE A 208 17.30 7.73 -19.73
N ARG A 209 17.93 6.69 -19.14
CA ARG A 209 18.70 6.78 -17.90
C ARG A 209 17.97 7.56 -16.80
N TYR A 210 16.65 7.35 -16.70
CA TYR A 210 15.80 8.05 -15.74
C TYR A 210 15.97 7.45 -14.35
N ARG A 211 16.29 8.29 -13.37
CA ARG A 211 16.40 7.94 -11.97
C ARG A 211 15.02 7.85 -11.34
N ILE A 212 14.56 6.64 -11.00
CA ILE A 212 13.24 6.44 -10.36
C ILE A 212 13.24 7.00 -8.92
N GLY A 213 14.42 7.07 -8.29
CA GLY A 213 14.58 7.43 -6.89
C GLY A 213 14.27 6.27 -5.93
N ASP A 214 13.87 5.11 -6.43
CA ASP A 214 13.64 3.92 -5.61
C ASP A 214 14.97 3.26 -5.25
N ILE A 215 15.23 3.12 -3.95
CA ILE A 215 16.36 2.37 -3.42
C ILE A 215 15.93 0.92 -3.17
N VAL A 216 16.62 0.00 -3.81
CA VAL A 216 16.36 -1.43 -3.72
C VAL A 216 17.59 -2.17 -3.23
N LYS A 217 17.39 -3.16 -2.37
CA LYS A 217 18.45 -4.07 -1.91
C LYS A 217 18.45 -5.32 -2.77
N LEU A 218 19.62 -5.69 -3.30
CA LEU A 218 19.77 -6.98 -3.98
C LEU A 218 19.82 -8.09 -2.94
N VAL A 219 18.89 -9.05 -3.02
CA VAL A 219 18.76 -10.16 -2.05
C VAL A 219 19.01 -11.54 -2.65
N GLY A 220 19.40 -11.57 -3.91
CA GLY A 220 19.82 -12.78 -4.60
C GLY A 220 19.50 -12.70 -6.08
N PHE A 221 19.55 -13.86 -6.72
CA PHE A 221 19.29 -14.02 -8.14
C PHE A 221 18.36 -15.21 -8.38
N HIS A 222 17.44 -15.08 -9.33
CA HIS A 222 16.74 -16.21 -9.91
C HIS A 222 17.34 -16.45 -11.30
N ASN A 223 18.13 -17.52 -11.43
CA ASN A 223 19.06 -17.70 -12.54
C ASN A 223 20.03 -16.51 -12.60
N GLN A 224 20.01 -15.73 -13.68
CA GLN A 224 20.83 -14.53 -13.85
C GLN A 224 20.08 -13.24 -13.52
N CYS A 225 18.79 -13.32 -13.17
CA CYS A 225 17.97 -12.14 -13.00
C CYS A 225 17.93 -11.68 -11.52
N PRO A 226 18.23 -10.40 -11.23
CA PRO A 226 18.22 -9.84 -9.89
C PRO A 226 16.88 -10.00 -9.15
N ILE A 227 16.96 -10.43 -7.89
CA ILE A 227 15.86 -10.39 -6.92
C ILE A 227 16.11 -9.22 -5.99
N VAL A 228 15.13 -8.32 -5.88
CA VAL A 228 15.25 -7.08 -5.13
C VAL A 228 14.18 -6.94 -4.05
N GLU A 229 14.53 -6.25 -2.97
CA GLU A 229 13.62 -5.78 -1.93
C GLU A 229 13.59 -4.24 -1.94
N PHE A 230 12.41 -3.65 -2.09
CA PHE A 230 12.24 -2.21 -1.95
C PHE A 230 12.61 -1.76 -0.54
N GLN A 231 13.45 -0.74 -0.43
CA GLN A 231 13.88 -0.16 0.86
C GLN A 231 13.12 1.13 1.14
N TYR A 232 13.32 2.15 0.30
CA TYR A 232 12.71 3.47 0.45
C TYR A 232 12.84 4.28 -0.84
N LYS A 233 12.14 5.41 -0.91
CA LYS A 233 12.29 6.39 -1.98
C LYS A 233 13.24 7.51 -1.53
N ARG A 234 14.23 7.86 -2.34
CA ARG A 234 15.25 8.87 -2.04
C ARG A 234 14.64 10.20 -1.59
N ASP A 235 13.61 10.66 -2.27
CA ASP A 235 12.95 11.95 -1.99
C ASP A 235 12.02 11.91 -0.76
N GLN A 236 11.96 10.78 -0.04
CA GLN A 236 11.15 10.60 1.18
C GLN A 236 12.03 10.45 2.43
N MET A 237 13.21 11.05 2.41
CA MET A 237 14.10 11.12 3.58
C MET A 237 13.95 12.46 4.29
N LEU A 238 14.12 12.48 5.61
CA LEU A 238 14.29 13.71 6.39
C LEU A 238 15.78 14.03 6.53
N ASN A 239 16.13 15.29 6.30
CA ASN A 239 17.49 15.82 6.39
C ASN A 239 17.46 17.30 6.79
N VAL A 240 17.95 17.63 7.99
CA VAL A 240 18.07 19.01 8.48
C VAL A 240 19.52 19.47 8.48
N ARG A 241 20.50 18.61 8.81
CA ARG A 241 21.93 18.94 8.94
C ARG A 241 22.87 17.90 8.33
N GLY A 242 22.43 17.22 7.27
CA GLY A 242 23.19 16.22 6.55
C GLY A 242 22.92 14.78 6.99
N GLU A 243 22.13 14.57 8.06
CA GLU A 243 21.60 13.26 8.38
C GLU A 243 20.62 12.79 7.30
N LYS A 244 20.63 11.50 6.99
CA LYS A 244 19.66 10.89 6.08
C LYS A 244 18.78 9.95 6.88
N VAL A 245 17.65 10.46 7.35
CA VAL A 245 16.68 9.64 8.10
C VAL A 245 15.67 9.09 7.11
N SER A 246 15.79 7.81 6.79
CA SER A 246 14.77 7.11 6.00
C SER A 246 13.49 6.93 6.80
N GLU A 247 12.37 6.75 6.09
CA GLU A 247 11.09 6.45 6.70
C GLU A 247 11.16 5.24 7.63
N ALA A 248 11.88 4.18 7.25
CA ALA A 248 12.01 2.98 8.07
C ALA A 248 12.68 3.27 9.43
N VAL A 249 13.71 4.14 9.43
CA VAL A 249 14.39 4.58 10.66
C VAL A 249 13.44 5.42 11.51
N PHE A 250 12.75 6.39 10.90
CA PHE A 250 11.80 7.26 11.60
C PHE A 250 10.64 6.46 12.21
N LEU A 251 9.98 5.61 11.43
CA LEU A 251 8.89 4.75 11.89
C LEU A 251 9.37 3.79 12.99
N GLY A 252 10.57 3.24 12.87
CA GLY A 252 11.19 2.41 13.90
C GLY A 252 11.37 3.17 15.22
N ALA A 253 11.85 4.41 15.17
CA ALA A 253 12.00 5.27 16.33
C ALA A 253 10.63 5.65 16.93
N LEU A 254 9.66 6.02 16.09
CA LEU A 254 8.30 6.36 16.51
C LEU A 254 7.61 5.19 17.21
N LYS A 255 7.70 3.98 16.65
CA LYS A 255 7.17 2.74 17.27
C LYS A 255 7.79 2.51 18.66
N LYS A 256 9.10 2.73 18.82
CA LYS A 256 9.78 2.63 20.12
C LYS A 256 9.32 3.71 21.10
N ALA A 257 9.14 4.95 20.64
CA ALA A 257 8.65 6.05 21.48
C ALA A 257 7.24 5.77 22.00
N VAL A 258 6.30 5.40 21.12
CA VAL A 258 4.92 5.06 21.47
C VAL A 258 4.84 3.92 22.49
N ALA A 259 5.76 2.95 22.42
CA ALA A 259 5.82 1.83 23.37
C ALA A 259 6.07 2.25 24.83
N HIS A 260 6.57 3.47 25.08
CA HIS A 260 6.75 3.99 26.45
C HIS A 260 5.45 4.53 27.06
N TRP A 261 4.40 4.71 26.27
CA TRP A 261 3.12 5.25 26.73
C TRP A 261 2.08 4.13 26.81
N PRO A 262 1.85 3.55 28.00
CA PRO A 262 0.83 2.52 28.16
C PRO A 262 -0.54 3.10 27.75
N ASN A 263 -1.26 2.37 26.90
CA ASN A 263 -2.54 2.72 26.27
C ASN A 263 -2.47 3.66 25.05
N ALA A 264 -1.29 4.08 24.60
CA ALA A 264 -1.18 4.77 23.31
C ALA A 264 -1.09 3.77 22.15
N LYS A 265 -1.78 4.07 21.04
CA LYS A 265 -1.70 3.30 19.79
C LYS A 265 -1.35 4.25 18.65
N LEU A 266 -0.32 3.90 17.88
CA LEU A 266 0.00 4.61 16.64
C LEU A 266 -1.10 4.31 15.60
N VAL A 267 -1.87 5.33 15.24
CA VAL A 267 -2.97 5.24 14.25
C VAL A 267 -2.48 5.65 12.86
N ASP A 268 -1.69 6.73 12.82
CA ASP A 268 -1.09 7.29 11.61
C ASP A 268 0.07 8.23 12.02
N TYR A 269 0.89 8.65 11.07
CA TYR A 269 1.92 9.66 11.29
C TYR A 269 2.19 10.49 10.04
N SER A 270 2.69 11.71 10.28
CA SER A 270 3.34 12.53 9.25
C SER A 270 4.51 13.24 9.90
N CYS A 271 5.53 13.53 9.09
CA CYS A 271 6.69 14.29 9.49
C CYS A 271 7.10 15.18 8.32
N ALA A 272 7.60 16.36 8.64
CA ALA A 272 8.16 17.29 7.67
C ALA A 272 9.42 17.91 8.27
N GLU A 273 10.37 18.25 7.41
CA GLU A 273 11.49 19.09 7.78
C GLU A 273 10.98 20.47 8.18
N SER A 274 11.54 21.04 9.25
CA SER A 274 11.15 22.38 9.67
C SER A 274 11.72 23.41 8.70
N SER A 275 10.87 24.03 7.90
CA SER A 275 11.22 25.14 7.00
C SER A 275 11.68 26.40 7.75
N ILE A 276 11.46 26.48 9.06
CA ILE A 276 11.94 27.57 9.93
C ILE A 276 13.48 27.54 10.06
N LEU A 277 14.12 26.41 9.76
CA LEU A 277 15.58 26.26 9.71
C LEU A 277 16.17 26.59 8.33
N GLY A 278 15.40 27.10 7.36
CA GLY A 278 15.88 27.46 6.02
C GLY A 278 17.06 28.45 6.05
N ASP A 279 17.93 28.41 5.01
CA ASP A 279 19.12 29.23 4.61
C ASP A 279 20.07 29.77 5.69
N SER A 280 19.73 29.63 6.97
CA SER A 280 20.44 30.12 8.15
C SER A 280 21.29 29.02 8.78
N THR A 281 21.08 27.77 8.38
CA THR A 281 22.03 26.68 8.59
C THR A 281 22.85 26.52 7.32
N GLY A 282 24.01 27.20 7.29
CA GLY A 282 24.99 27.02 6.22
C GLY A 282 25.39 25.55 6.04
N CYS A 283 25.97 25.27 4.87
CA CYS A 283 26.53 23.98 4.51
C CYS A 283 27.38 23.43 5.67
N SER A 284 26.96 22.28 6.21
CA SER A 284 27.78 21.31 6.94
C SER A 284 28.95 21.87 7.79
N ASP A 285 28.70 22.12 9.06
CA ASP A 285 29.75 21.98 10.08
C ASP A 285 29.26 21.09 11.22
N PRO A 286 29.84 19.89 11.42
CA PRO A 286 29.50 19.03 12.55
C PRO A 286 30.12 19.63 13.83
N HIS A 287 29.34 20.43 14.55
CA HIS A 287 29.67 20.78 15.93
C HIS A 287 29.24 19.66 16.88
N TYR A 288 30.06 18.61 16.96
CA TYR A 288 30.13 17.82 18.19
C TYR A 288 31.21 18.44 19.08
N GLN A 289 30.84 18.86 20.29
CA GLN A 289 31.78 19.00 21.41
C GLN A 289 31.76 17.71 22.22
#